data_AF-A0A950P3S8-F1
#
_entry.id   AF-A0A950P3S8-F1
#
_cell.length_a   1.000
_cell.length_b   1.000
_cell.length_c   1.000
_cell.angle_alpha   90.00
_cell.angle_beta   90.00
_cell.angle_gamma   90.00
#
_symmetry.space_group_name_H-M   'P 1'
#
loop_
_entity.id
_entity.type
_entity.pdbx_description
1 polymer ?
#
loop_
_entity_poly.entity_id
_entity_poly.type
_entity_poly.pdbx_seq_one_letter_code
_entity_poly.pdbx_strand_id
1 'polypeptide(L)' 'MFAVFATEIDAEDPLRGLSAGERPDPDAPNGWTTVTVKAASLNHHDLWSLRGVGLSHDRLPM' A
#
# COMPACT_ATOMS: atom_id res chain seq x y z
N MET A 1 -9.25 -7.47 6.91
CA MET A 1 -8.89 -7.97 5.56
C MET A 1 -7.39 -8.11 5.44
N PHE A 2 -6.93 -9.20 4.80
CA PHE A 2 -5.52 -9.38 4.45
C PHE A 2 -5.10 -8.39 3.35
N ALA A 3 -3.98 -7.71 3.54
CA ALA A 3 -3.43 -6.73 2.60
C ALA A 3 -1.89 -6.77 2.57
N VAL A 4 -1.33 -6.25 1.47
CA VAL A 4 0.07 -5.85 1.37
C VAL A 4 0.10 -4.34 1.42
N PHE A 5 0.87 -3.77 2.34
CA PHE A 5 0.86 -2.34 2.65
C PHE A 5 2.28 -1.83 2.91
N ALA A 6 2.51 -0.54 2.67
CA ALA A 6 3.80 0.08 2.92
C ALA A 6 3.90 0.49 4.39
N THR A 7 4.95 0.04 5.08
CA THR A 7 5.25 0.39 6.48
C THR A 7 6.46 1.30 6.62
N GLU A 8 7.37 1.26 5.65
CA GLU A 8 8.62 2.02 5.64
C GLU A 8 8.93 2.50 4.21
N ILE A 9 9.83 3.47 4.09
CA ILE A 9 10.37 3.95 2.82
C ILE A 9 11.88 3.71 2.84
N ASP A 10 12.41 3.08 1.80
CA ASP A 10 13.83 2.83 1.63
C ASP A 10 14.21 3.04 0.15
N ALA A 11 15.10 3.98 -0.11
CA ALA A 11 15.51 4.33 -1.46
C ALA A 11 16.36 3.22 -2.11
N GLU A 12 17.16 2.51 -1.31
CA GLU A 12 18.15 1.53 -1.76
C GLU A 12 17.55 0.12 -1.78
N ASP A 13 16.70 -0.21 -0.80
CA ASP A 13 15.99 -1.50 -0.70
C ASP A 13 14.47 -1.33 -0.54
N PRO A 14 13.77 -0.85 -1.57
CA PRO A 14 12.36 -0.47 -1.47
C PRO A 14 11.43 -1.60 -1.06
N LEU A 15 11.77 -2.85 -1.37
CA LEU A 15 10.91 -3.99 -1.02
C LEU A 15 10.86 -4.25 0.49
N ARG A 16 11.85 -3.79 1.27
CA ARG A 16 11.80 -3.85 2.74
C ARG A 16 10.69 -2.99 3.34
N GLY A 17 10.22 -2.00 2.60
CA GLY A 17 9.08 -1.17 2.99
C GLY A 17 7.74 -1.89 2.95
N LEU A 18 7.65 -3.09 2.38
CA LEU A 18 6.40 -3.85 2.28
C LEU A 18 6.20 -4.81 3.44
N SER A 19 5.01 -4.75 4.01
CA SER A 19 4.50 -5.72 4.98
C SER A 19 3.22 -6.39 4.46
N ALA A 20 3.00 -7.64 4.85
CA ALA A 20 1.78 -8.39 4.55
C ALA A 20 1.10 -8.81 5.86
N GLY A 21 -0.20 -8.55 5.98
CA GLY A 21 -0.94 -8.87 7.20
C GLY A 21 -2.37 -8.36 7.21
N GLU A 22 -3.03 -8.51 8.36
CA GLU A 22 -4.40 -8.06 8.56
C GLU A 22 -4.49 -6.54 8.75
N ARG A 23 -5.47 -5.93 8.08
CA ARG A 23 -5.87 -4.52 8.21
C ARG A 23 -7.36 -4.44 8.54
N PRO A 24 -7.84 -3.35 9.15
CA PRO A 24 -9.28 -3.12 9.31
C PRO A 24 -9.99 -3.24 7.96
N ASP A 25 -11.20 -3.79 7.96
CA ASP A 25 -12.04 -3.78 6.75
C ASP A 25 -12.39 -2.33 6.38
N PRO A 26 -12.43 -1.98 5.08
CA PRO A 26 -12.66 -0.62 4.64
C PRO A 26 -14.10 -0.21 4.89
N ASP A 27 -14.28 1.01 5.38
CA ASP A 27 -15.59 1.69 5.38
C ASP A 27 -15.74 2.49 4.08
N ALA A 28 -16.83 2.24 3.35
CA ALA A 28 -17.07 2.89 2.06
C ALA A 28 -17.84 4.19 2.27
N PRO A 29 -17.29 5.37 1.92
CA PRO A 29 -18.03 6.62 1.97
C PRO A 29 -19.26 6.60 1.07
N ASN A 30 -20.18 7.54 1.28
CA ASN A 30 -21.36 7.68 0.43
C ASN A 30 -20.97 7.84 -1.05
N GLY A 31 -21.59 7.04 -1.93
CA GLY A 31 -21.27 6.99 -3.37
C GLY A 31 -20.12 6.06 -3.75
N TRP A 32 -19.49 5.37 -2.79
CA TRP A 32 -18.44 4.39 -3.03
C TRP A 32 -18.94 2.96 -2.79
N THR A 33 -18.19 1.97 -3.30
CA THR A 33 -18.42 0.55 -3.03
C THR A 33 -17.11 -0.13 -2.68
N THR A 34 -17.18 -1.17 -1.85
CA THR A 34 -16.06 -2.07 -1.65
C THR A 34 -15.99 -3.07 -2.81
N VAL A 35 -14.78 -3.53 -3.13
CA VAL A 35 -14.53 -4.55 -4.15
C VAL A 35 -13.73 -5.69 -3.57
N THR A 36 -14.09 -6.93 -3.93
CA THR A 36 -13.28 -8.10 -3.60
C THR A 36 -12.19 -8.27 -4.66
N VAL A 37 -10.98 -7.78 -4.37
CA VAL A 37 -9.82 -7.94 -5.24
C VAL A 37 -9.51 -9.44 -5.40
N LYS A 38 -9.49 -9.92 -6.65
CA LYS A 38 -9.12 -11.32 -6.97
C LYS A 38 -7.66 -11.45 -7.39
N ALA A 39 -7.12 -10.42 -8.02
CA ALA A 39 -5.73 -10.32 -8.42
C ALA A 39 -5.34 -8.85 -8.56
N ALA A 40 -4.05 -8.55 -8.40
CA ALA A 40 -3.45 -7.25 -8.68
C ALA A 40 -2.16 -7.44 -9.48
N SER A 41 -1.83 -6.48 -10.33
CA SER A 41 -0.56 -6.44 -11.04
C SER A 41 0.43 -5.57 -10.28
N LEU A 42 1.73 -5.88 -10.40
CA LEU A 42 2.78 -4.96 -9.98
C LEU A 42 2.96 -3.85 -11.03
N ASN A 43 3.29 -2.67 -10.55
CA ASN A 43 3.63 -1.52 -11.36
C ASN A 43 5.00 -0.96 -10.94
N HIS A 44 5.70 -0.32 -11.87
CA HIS A 44 6.96 0.35 -11.53
C HIS A 44 6.77 1.50 -10.52
N HIS A 45 5.58 2.09 -10.49
CA HIS A 45 5.18 3.11 -9.51
C HIS A 45 5.22 2.60 -8.05
N ASP A 46 5.03 1.29 -7.83
CA ASP A 46 5.13 0.71 -6.48
C ASP A 46 6.54 0.90 -5.93
N LEU A 47 7.57 0.65 -6.77
CA LEU A 47 8.96 0.87 -6.40
C LEU A 47 9.27 2.36 -6.21
N TRP A 48 8.72 3.25 -7.03
CA TRP A 48 8.92 4.69 -6.85
C TRP A 48 8.35 5.18 -5.52
N SER A 49 7.15 4.72 -5.16
CA SER A 49 6.49 5.06 -3.90
C SER A 49 7.32 4.58 -2.71
N LEU A 50 7.79 3.34 -2.75
CA LEU A 50 8.62 2.74 -1.69
C LEU A 50 10.01 3.39 -1.58
N ARG A 51 10.50 4.06 -2.63
CA ARG A 51 11.69 4.92 -2.58
C ARG A 51 11.41 6.35 -2.09
N GLY A 52 10.18 6.66 -1.71
CA GLY A 52 9.77 7.96 -1.21
C GLY A 52 9.35 8.97 -2.28
N VAL A 53 9.12 8.52 -3.52
CA VAL A 53 8.61 9.39 -4.60
C VAL A 53 7.08 9.32 -4.60
N GLY A 54 6.43 10.42 -4.21
CA GLY A 54 4.96 10.50 -4.20
C GLY A 54 4.28 9.86 -2.98
N LEU A 55 5.03 9.16 -2.12
CA LEU A 55 4.63 8.68 -0.80
C LEU A 55 5.51 9.32 0.27
N SER A 56 4.91 9.85 1.34
CA SER A 56 5.60 10.54 2.43
C SER A 56 5.47 9.73 3.73
N HIS A 57 6.47 9.84 4.62
CA HIS A 57 6.54 9.03 5.85
C HIS A 57 5.33 9.20 6.78
N ASP A 58 4.70 10.39 6.79
CA ASP A 58 3.51 10.70 7.58
C ASP A 58 2.23 10.00 7.10
N ARG A 59 2.26 9.39 5.90
CA ARG A 59 1.16 8.59 5.36
C ARG A 59 1.32 7.08 5.61
N LEU A 60 2.39 6.67 6.28
CA LEU A 60 2.61 5.27 6.63
C LEU A 60 1.89 4.91 7.95
N PRO A 61 1.33 3.70 8.09
CA PRO A 61 1.23 2.68 7.06
C PRO A 61 0.12 2.99 6.03
N MET A 62 0.42 2.76 4.75
CA MET A 62 -0.52 2.90 3.61
C MET A 62 -0.94 1.53 3.09
#